data_AF-H0JQ28-F1
#
_entry.id   AF-H0JQ28-F1
#
_cell.length_a   1.000
_cell.length_b   1.000
_cell.length_c   1.000
_cell.angle_alpha   90.00
_cell.angle_beta   90.00
_cell.angle_gamma   90.00
#
_symmetry.space_group_name_H-M   'P 1'
#
loop_
_entity.id
_entity.type
_entity.pdbx_description
1 polymer ?
#
loop_
_entity_poly.entity_id
_entity_poly.type
_entity_poly.pdbx_seq_one_letter_code
_entity_poly.pdbx_strand_id
1 'polypeptide(L)'
;MNTPEGILTDPIPTAAQNLATLLLGDGDDEISKTFLLAEVTRGVFTAQIWRFDYVENDEPCSDPLEITFDSTGMEGGEMFHDLCIFPDQLEDFQQVTAAIMAAYRYITEQAGAD
;
A
#
# COMPACT_ATOMS: atom_id res chain seq x y z
N MET A 1 5.31 23.04 9.46
CA MET A 1 4.82 21.94 8.61
C MET A 1 5.48 20.68 9.10
N ASN A 2 4.72 19.77 9.70
CA ASN A 2 5.26 18.45 10.05
C ASN A 2 5.31 17.61 8.77
N THR A 3 6.44 16.96 8.52
CA THR A 3 6.64 16.04 7.40
C THR A 3 5.80 14.79 7.65
N PRO A 4 5.11 14.22 6.65
CA PRO A 4 4.41 12.94 6.82
C PRO A 4 5.38 11.86 7.32
N GLU A 5 4.97 11.09 8.33
CA GLU A 5 5.68 9.88 8.74
C GLU A 5 5.18 8.74 7.84
N GLY A 6 6.10 8.06 7.17
CA GLY A 6 5.72 7.01 6.23
C GLY A 6 6.81 5.98 6.02
N ILE A 7 6.36 4.80 5.64
CA ILE A 7 7.19 3.68 5.20
C ILE A 7 7.10 3.66 3.67
N LEU A 8 8.25 3.63 3.00
CA LEU A 8 8.34 3.31 1.58
C LEU A 8 9.34 2.17 1.45
N THR A 9 8.91 1.05 0.87
CA THR A 9 9.84 -0.03 0.53
C THR A 9 10.75 0.47 -0.58
N ASP A 10 12.07 0.41 -0.39
CA ASP A 10 13.06 0.83 -1.40
C ASP A 10 14.33 -0.03 -1.28
N PRO A 11 14.76 -0.75 -2.34
CA PRO A 11 14.14 -0.82 -3.67
C PRO A 11 12.77 -1.50 -3.65
N ILE A 12 11.93 -1.19 -4.64
CA ILE A 12 10.64 -1.86 -4.81
C ILE A 12 10.88 -3.32 -5.20
N PRO A 13 10.42 -4.30 -4.40
CA PRO A 13 10.63 -5.69 -4.73
C PRO A 13 9.80 -6.08 -5.96
N THR A 14 10.35 -6.94 -6.81
CA THR A 14 9.60 -7.58 -7.89
C THR A 14 8.69 -8.69 -7.35
N ALA A 15 7.71 -9.14 -8.14
CA ALA A 15 6.88 -10.30 -7.80
C ALA A 15 7.74 -11.52 -7.45
N ALA A 16 8.77 -11.79 -8.25
CA ALA A 16 9.69 -12.90 -8.03
C ALA A 16 10.41 -12.82 -6.67
N GLN A 17 10.89 -11.64 -6.30
CA GLN A 17 11.58 -11.43 -5.02
C GLN A 17 10.62 -11.62 -3.83
N ASN A 18 9.40 -11.11 -3.94
CA ASN A 18 8.37 -11.26 -2.92
C ASN A 18 7.94 -12.72 -2.76
N LEU A 19 7.65 -13.41 -3.86
CA LEU A 19 7.21 -14.81 -3.84
C LEU A 19 8.32 -15.76 -3.37
N ALA A 20 9.58 -15.43 -3.63
CA ALA A 20 10.73 -16.18 -3.09
C ALA A 20 10.76 -16.19 -1.55
N THR A 21 10.14 -15.21 -0.87
CA THR A 21 10.01 -15.22 0.59
C THR A 21 9.00 -16.25 1.13
N LEU A 22 8.11 -16.74 0.26
CA LEU A 22 7.03 -17.67 0.61
C LEU A 22 7.42 -19.14 0.38
N LEU A 23 8.37 -19.39 -0.52
CA LEU A 23 8.88 -20.72 -0.91
C LEU A 23 9.66 -21.48 0.19
N LEU A 24 9.63 -21.02 1.45
CA LEU A 24 10.31 -21.64 2.59
C LEU A 24 9.44 -22.67 3.36
N GLY A 25 8.23 -22.97 2.88
CA GLY A 25 7.35 -23.99 3.45
C GLY A 25 7.14 -25.17 2.48
N ASP A 26 7.42 -26.38 2.93
CA ASP A 26 7.09 -27.62 2.21
C ASP A 26 5.57 -27.73 2.03
N GLY A 27 5.04 -27.40 0.84
CA GLY A 27 3.63 -27.61 0.54
C GLY A 27 3.18 -27.05 -0.80
N ASP A 28 2.39 -27.86 -1.50
CA ASP A 28 1.74 -27.67 -2.81
C ASP A 28 0.62 -26.60 -2.77
N ASP A 29 0.87 -25.47 -2.11
CA ASP A 29 -0.12 -24.41 -1.90
C ASP A 29 0.14 -23.26 -2.89
N GLU A 30 -0.95 -22.74 -3.46
CA GLU A 30 -1.01 -21.56 -4.31
C GLU A 30 -0.12 -20.42 -3.76
N ILE A 31 1.03 -20.19 -4.40
CA ILE A 31 2.00 -19.19 -3.95
C ILE A 31 1.46 -17.83 -4.33
N SER A 32 0.75 -17.20 -3.39
CA SER A 32 0.25 -15.85 -3.54
C SER A 32 0.18 -15.12 -2.21
N LYS A 33 0.39 -13.80 -2.23
CA LYS A 33 0.28 -12.95 -1.04
C LYS A 33 0.19 -11.47 -1.39
N THR A 34 -0.48 -10.71 -0.55
CA THR A 34 -0.47 -9.25 -0.57
C THR A 34 0.73 -8.69 0.21
N PHE A 35 1.47 -7.77 -0.41
CA PHE A 35 2.63 -7.09 0.16
C PHE A 35 2.37 -5.59 0.32
N LEU A 36 2.75 -5.03 1.47
CA LEU A 36 2.74 -3.59 1.72
C LEU A 36 3.96 -2.95 1.05
N LEU A 37 3.73 -2.01 0.15
CA LEU A 37 4.79 -1.30 -0.58
C LEU A 37 5.03 0.11 -0.04
N ALA A 38 3.99 0.76 0.46
CA ALA A 38 4.11 2.05 1.13
C ALA A 38 3.00 2.27 2.15
N GLU A 39 3.29 3.06 3.17
CA GLU A 39 2.35 3.53 4.18
C GLU A 39 2.66 4.99 4.49
N VAL A 40 1.63 5.82 4.63
CA VAL A 40 1.76 7.21 5.08
C VAL A 40 0.71 7.47 6.15
N THR A 41 1.16 7.95 7.30
CA THR A 41 0.28 8.23 8.44
C THR A 41 0.33 9.71 8.79
N ARG A 42 -0.83 10.30 9.01
CA ARG A 42 -0.95 11.67 9.56
C ARG A 42 -2.31 11.90 10.21
N GLY A 43 -2.27 12.47 11.41
CA GLY A 43 -3.49 12.68 12.20
C GLY A 43 -4.19 11.35 12.41
N VAL A 44 -5.45 11.26 12.01
CA VAL A 44 -6.28 10.03 12.11
C VAL A 44 -6.24 9.16 10.85
N PHE A 45 -5.52 9.58 9.81
CA PHE A 45 -5.50 8.88 8.53
C PHE A 45 -4.23 8.06 8.34
N THR A 46 -4.41 6.84 7.87
CA THR A 46 -3.33 6.00 7.35
C THR A 46 -3.67 5.62 5.92
N ALA A 47 -2.79 5.92 4.98
CA ALA A 47 -2.93 5.50 3.59
C ALA A 47 -1.85 4.47 3.25
N GLN A 48 -2.22 3.39 2.58
CA GLN A 48 -1.33 2.28 2.27
C GLN A 48 -1.41 1.91 0.79
N ILE A 49 -0.29 1.49 0.22
CA ILE A 49 -0.20 0.90 -1.12
C ILE A 49 0.11 -0.58 -0.98
N TRP A 50 -0.76 -1.40 -1.53
CA TRP A 50 -0.66 -2.85 -1.53
C TRP A 50 -0.48 -3.39 -2.95
N ARG A 51 0.21 -4.52 -3.06
CA ARG A 51 0.27 -5.30 -4.30
C ARG A 51 0.08 -6.78 -3.99
N PHE A 52 -0.79 -7.44 -4.73
CA PHE A 52 -0.96 -8.89 -4.66
C PHE A 52 -0.05 -9.54 -5.68
N ASP A 53 0.91 -10.33 -5.20
CA ASP A 53 1.84 -11.09 -6.04
C ASP A 53 1.44 -12.57 -6.00
N TYR A 54 1.49 -13.24 -7.14
CA TYR A 54 1.07 -14.64 -7.29
C TYR A 54 1.87 -15.35 -8.40
N VAL A 55 1.82 -16.68 -8.43
CA VAL A 55 2.35 -17.47 -9.54
C VAL A 55 1.21 -17.88 -10.46
N GLU A 56 1.32 -17.58 -11.75
CA GLU A 56 0.41 -18.05 -12.79
C GLU A 56 1.20 -18.66 -13.94
N ASN A 57 0.91 -19.92 -14.29
CA ASN A 57 1.66 -20.68 -15.29
C ASN A 57 3.18 -20.71 -15.05
N ASP A 58 3.60 -20.93 -13.79
CA ASP A 58 4.99 -20.93 -13.32
C ASP A 58 5.73 -19.59 -13.42
N GLU A 59 5.04 -18.50 -13.77
CA GLU A 59 5.61 -17.16 -13.87
C GLU A 59 5.14 -16.26 -12.71
N PRO A 60 6.05 -15.51 -12.06
CA PRO A 60 5.69 -14.47 -11.09
C PRO A 60 4.87 -13.36 -11.73
N CYS A 61 3.69 -13.12 -11.18
CA CYS A 61 2.74 -12.09 -11.62
C CYS A 61 2.36 -11.18 -10.46
N SER A 62 1.83 -10.01 -10.81
CA SER A 62 1.29 -9.03 -9.86
C SER A 62 -0.03 -8.47 -10.36
N ASP A 63 -1.00 -8.33 -9.47
CA ASP A 63 -2.16 -7.48 -9.71
C ASP A 63 -1.77 -6.00 -9.72
N PRO A 64 -2.61 -5.12 -10.31
CA PRO A 64 -2.46 -3.68 -10.17
C PRO A 64 -2.37 -3.24 -8.70
N LEU A 65 -1.61 -2.18 -8.46
CA LEU A 65 -1.47 -1.58 -7.13
C LEU A 65 -2.82 -1.11 -6.58
N GLU A 66 -3.09 -1.43 -5.32
CA GLU A 66 -4.26 -0.95 -4.58
C GLU A 66 -3.84 0.15 -3.60
N ILE A 67 -4.60 1.24 -3.53
CA ILE A 67 -4.45 2.27 -2.50
C ILE A 67 -5.64 2.18 -1.56
N THR A 68 -5.35 2.02 -0.27
CA THR A 68 -6.37 2.00 0.80
C THR A 68 -6.17 3.19 1.72
N PHE A 69 -7.28 3.71 2.25
CA PHE A 69 -7.28 4.72 3.31
C PHE A 69 -8.01 4.13 4.51
N ASP A 70 -7.28 3.91 5.59
CA ASP A 70 -7.84 3.56 6.88
C ASP A 70 -8.15 4.86 7.65
N SER A 71 -9.42 4.99 8.04
CA SER A 71 -9.95 6.07 8.87
C SER A 71 -10.65 5.55 10.12
N THR A 72 -10.40 4.29 10.53
CA THR A 72 -10.99 3.70 11.74
C THR A 72 -10.65 4.46 13.01
N GLY A 73 -9.51 5.16 13.03
CA GLY A 73 -9.12 6.07 14.12
C GLY A 73 -9.98 7.34 14.25
N MET A 74 -10.89 7.59 13.31
CA MET A 74 -11.84 8.71 13.37
C MET A 74 -13.06 8.36 14.22
N GLU A 75 -13.53 9.31 15.03
CA GLU A 75 -14.79 9.15 15.76
C GLU A 75 -15.95 8.93 14.77
N GLY A 76 -16.60 7.76 14.86
CA GLY A 76 -17.66 7.33 13.94
C GLY A 76 -17.19 6.66 12.64
N GLY A 77 -15.87 6.56 12.40
CA GLY A 77 -15.30 5.97 11.18
C GLY A 77 -15.67 4.50 10.93
N GLU A 78 -16.04 3.77 11.98
CA GLU A 78 -16.45 2.36 11.89
C GLU A 78 -17.84 2.14 11.25
N MET A 79 -18.64 3.20 11.06
CA MET A 79 -20.07 3.08 10.68
C MET A 79 -20.45 3.67 9.32
N PHE A 80 -19.50 4.12 8.50
CA PHE A 80 -19.81 4.79 7.23
C PHE A 80 -19.27 4.05 6.01
N HIS A 81 -20.09 4.02 4.94
CA HIS A 81 -19.67 3.64 3.59
C HIS A 81 -18.92 4.78 2.87
N ASP A 82 -18.95 6.00 3.43
CA ASP A 82 -18.34 7.21 2.89
C ASP A 82 -17.21 7.69 3.81
N LEU A 83 -16.12 8.19 3.21
CA LEU A 83 -15.03 8.83 3.96
C LEU A 83 -15.45 10.25 4.40
N CYS A 84 -15.76 10.41 5.69
CA CYS A 84 -15.98 11.71 6.30
C CYS A 84 -14.65 12.35 6.72
N ILE A 85 -14.50 13.67 6.54
CA ILE A 85 -13.30 14.42 6.94
C ILE A 85 -13.77 15.67 7.67
N PHE A 86 -13.41 15.81 8.95
CA PHE A 86 -13.76 17.01 9.70
C PHE A 86 -12.92 18.22 9.28
N PRO A 87 -13.41 19.46 9.45
CA PRO A 87 -12.71 20.65 9.00
C PRO A 87 -11.28 20.81 9.53
N ASP A 88 -11.02 20.39 10.76
CA ASP A 88 -9.70 20.39 11.41
C ASP A 88 -8.78 19.28 10.92
N GLN A 89 -9.31 18.26 10.25
CA GLN A 89 -8.57 17.13 9.68
C GLN A 89 -8.24 17.33 8.19
N LEU A 90 -8.78 18.37 7.56
CA LEU A 90 -8.67 18.57 6.11
C LEU A 90 -7.22 18.74 5.64
N GLU A 91 -6.38 19.44 6.41
CA GLU A 91 -4.96 19.62 6.07
C GLU A 91 -4.21 18.28 6.10
N ASP A 92 -4.43 17.50 7.16
CA ASP A 92 -3.79 16.19 7.33
C ASP A 92 -4.23 15.23 6.23
N PHE A 93 -5.52 15.19 5.88
CA PHE A 93 -6.03 14.38 4.78
C PHE A 93 -5.38 14.76 3.44
N GLN A 94 -5.29 16.07 3.15
CA GLN A 94 -4.64 16.56 1.92
C GLN A 94 -3.16 16.11 1.87
N GLN A 95 -2.44 16.19 2.98
CA GLN A 95 -1.02 15.85 3.02
C GLN A 95 -0.77 14.34 2.92
N VAL A 96 -1.60 13.51 3.55
CA VAL A 96 -1.54 12.05 3.39
C VAL A 96 -1.82 11.66 1.94
N THR A 97 -2.87 12.23 1.35
CA THR A 97 -3.22 11.96 -0.05
C THR A 97 -2.10 12.38 -1.00
N ALA A 98 -1.51 13.56 -0.80
CA ALA A 98 -0.39 14.02 -1.63
C ALA A 98 0.83 13.10 -1.51
N ALA A 99 1.17 12.68 -0.29
CA ALA A 99 2.32 11.83 -0.02
C ALA A 99 2.14 10.40 -0.57
N ILE A 100 0.97 9.77 -0.36
CA ILE A 100 0.72 8.43 -0.89
C ILE A 100 0.67 8.44 -2.42
N MET A 101 0.16 9.52 -3.05
CA MET A 101 0.22 9.67 -4.50
C MET A 101 1.64 9.85 -5.03
N ALA A 102 2.53 10.51 -4.28
CA ALA A 102 3.95 10.59 -4.63
C ALA A 102 4.62 9.21 -4.55
N ALA A 103 4.33 8.43 -3.50
CA ALA A 103 4.79 7.05 -3.38
C ALA A 103 4.27 6.18 -4.52
N TYR A 104 2.98 6.25 -4.86
CA TYR A 104 2.40 5.49 -5.97
C TYR A 104 3.12 5.75 -7.31
N ARG A 105 3.41 7.03 -7.60
CA ARG A 105 4.14 7.41 -8.83
C ARG A 105 5.54 6.83 -8.83
N TYR A 106 6.27 6.96 -7.72
CA TYR A 106 7.60 6.37 -7.57
C TYR A 106 7.58 4.86 -7.82
N ILE A 107 6.65 4.14 -7.18
CA ILE A 107 6.50 2.68 -7.33
C ILE A 107 6.21 2.31 -8.78
N THR A 108 5.30 3.03 -9.44
CA THR A 108 4.90 2.76 -10.83
C THR A 108 6.05 3.01 -11.81
N GLU A 109 6.82 4.07 -11.59
CA GLU A 109 8.01 4.40 -12.41
C GLU A 109 9.12 3.37 -12.25
N GLN A 110 9.34 2.85 -11.04
CA GLN A 110 10.31 1.78 -10.79
C GLN A 110 9.85 0.43 -11.34
N ALA A 111 8.56 0.09 -11.23
CA ALA A 111 8.01 -1.17 -11.73
C ALA A 111 7.89 -1.23 -13.26
N GLY A 112 7.83 -0.08 -13.94
CA GLY A 112 7.81 0.00 -15.41
C GLY A 112 9.19 0.07 -16.07
N ALA A 113 10.27 -0.05 -15.29
CA ALA A 113 11.65 0.04 -15.77
C ALA A 113 12.29 -1.32 -16.11
N ASP A 114 11.53 -2.42 -15.99
CA ASP A 114 11.94 -3.80 -16.33
C ASP A 114 11.61 -4.18 -17.79
#